data_AF-A0A0F7LS83-F1
#
_entry.id   AF-A0A0F7LS83-F1
#
_cell.length_a   1.000
_cell.length_b   1.000
_cell.length_c   1.000
_cell.angle_alpha   90.00
_cell.angle_beta   90.00
_cell.angle_gamma   90.00
#
_symmetry.space_group_name_H-M   'P 1'
#
loop_
_entity.id
_entity.type
_entity.pdbx_description
1 polymer ?
#
loop_
_entity_poly.entity_id
_entity_poly.type
_entity_poly.pdbx_seq_one_letter_code
_entity_poly.pdbx_strand_id
1 'polypeptide(L)'
;MNLADLRKLILNSGFTLKELLKIKRSFLVLHKDDPDVYDKYQSKTDCFCHYLLFIADEIALPIILLTSVYSFMMTGMFFSGKAYGIPLMSSIYLFFSISAFIYYTLSVSCNLITGLKLAIFYIRFKIKKFNP
;
A
#
# COMPACT_ATOMS: atom_id res chain seq x y z
N MET A 1 12.52 -2.16 -13.25
CA MET A 1 13.08 -1.13 -12.36
C MET A 1 14.25 -1.72 -11.61
N ASN A 2 15.40 -1.07 -11.65
CA ASN A 2 16.63 -1.61 -11.08
C ASN A 2 16.63 -1.45 -9.56
N LEU A 3 17.38 -2.28 -8.84
CA LEU A 3 17.37 -2.30 -7.38
C LEU A 3 17.88 -0.97 -6.76
N ALA A 4 18.83 -0.32 -7.43
CA ALA A 4 19.28 1.03 -7.09
C ALA A 4 18.14 2.06 -7.13
N ASP A 5 17.18 1.89 -8.04
CA ASP A 5 16.03 2.78 -8.16
C ASP A 5 15.04 2.56 -7.02
N LEU A 6 14.89 1.32 -6.55
CA LEU A 6 14.05 1.00 -5.39
C LEU A 6 14.61 1.63 -4.12
N ARG A 7 15.92 1.51 -3.88
CA ARG A 7 16.60 2.14 -2.74
C ARG A 7 16.49 3.68 -2.80
N LYS A 8 16.69 4.28 -3.99
CA LYS A 8 16.44 5.72 -4.21
C LYS A 8 14.98 6.10 -3.94
N LEU A 9 14.03 5.25 -4.32
CA LEU A 9 12.61 5.51 -4.07
C LEU A 9 12.26 5.45 -2.58
N ILE A 10 12.84 4.52 -1.82
CA ILE A 10 12.67 4.45 -0.36
C ILE A 10 13.22 5.73 0.28
N LEU A 11 14.44 6.16 -0.10
CA LEU A 11 15.06 7.38 0.40
C LEU A 11 14.21 8.64 0.08
N ASN A 12 13.68 8.72 -1.14
CA ASN A 12 12.83 9.84 -1.57
C ASN A 12 11.40 9.80 -1.01
N SER A 13 11.02 8.73 -0.30
CA SER A 13 9.67 8.57 0.26
C SER A 13 9.54 9.13 1.69
N GLY A 14 10.61 9.70 2.24
CA GLY A 14 10.56 10.40 3.54
C GLY A 14 10.34 9.47 4.73
N PHE A 15 10.79 8.21 4.61
CA PHE A 15 10.83 7.30 5.75
C PHE A 15 11.90 7.75 6.74
N THR A 16 11.54 7.80 8.01
CA THR A 16 12.50 7.98 9.09
C THR A 16 13.21 6.66 9.38
N LEU A 17 14.45 6.72 9.88
CA LEU A 17 15.20 5.53 10.29
C LEU A 17 14.44 4.71 11.34
N LYS A 18 13.74 5.37 12.26
CA LYS A 18 12.92 4.72 13.30
C LYS A 18 11.76 3.91 12.70
N GLU A 19 11.11 4.43 11.65
CA GLU A 19 10.04 3.73 10.93
C GLU A 19 10.60 2.48 10.23
N LEU A 20 11.72 2.62 9.51
CA LEU A 20 12.36 1.50 8.81
C LEU A 20 12.83 0.42 9.79
N LEU A 21 13.38 0.81 10.94
CA LEU A 21 13.78 -0.13 11.99
C LEU A 21 12.58 -0.87 12.61
N LYS A 22 11.44 -0.18 12.81
CA LYS A 22 10.22 -0.80 13.30
C LYS A 22 9.69 -1.85 12.31
N ILE A 23 9.64 -1.51 11.02
CA ILE A 23 9.25 -2.42 9.94
C ILE A 23 10.21 -3.62 9.87
N LYS A 24 11.52 -3.37 9.98
CA LYS A 24 12.54 -4.44 9.99
C LYS A 24 12.39 -5.36 11.20
N ARG A 25 11.98 -4.83 12.35
CA ARG A 25 11.67 -5.64 13.53
C ARG A 25 10.46 -6.54 13.29
N SER A 26 9.38 -6.01 12.71
CA SER A 26 8.23 -6.82 12.33
C SER A 26 8.60 -7.91 11.33
N PHE A 27 9.50 -7.62 10.38
CA PHE A 27 10.04 -8.61 9.45
C PHE A 27 10.79 -9.76 10.17
N LEU A 28 11.59 -9.44 11.18
CA LEU A 28 12.31 -10.44 11.98
C LEU A 28 11.40 -11.24 12.91
N VAL A 29 10.29 -10.65 13.36
CA VAL A 29 9.26 -11.37 14.14
C VAL A 29 8.49 -12.33 13.23
N LEU A 30 8.26 -11.96 11.97
CA LEU A 30 7.66 -12.85 10.95
C LEU A 30 8.43 -14.17 10.79
N HIS A 31 9.76 -14.16 10.96
CA HIS A 31 10.57 -15.39 10.97
C HIS A 31 10.12 -16.41 12.03
N LYS A 32 9.60 -15.93 13.16
CA LYS A 32 9.12 -16.78 14.25
C LYS A 32 7.67 -17.20 14.09
N ASP A 33 6.83 -16.29 13.59
CA ASP A 33 5.38 -16.52 13.54
C ASP A 33 4.94 -17.22 12.24
N ASP A 34 5.64 -16.99 11.13
CA ASP A 34 5.27 -17.52 9.82
C ASP A 34 6.51 -17.78 8.92
N PRO A 35 7.25 -18.88 9.19
CA PRO A 35 8.56 -19.15 8.58
C PRO A 35 8.49 -19.37 7.06
N ASP A 36 7.38 -19.92 6.55
CA ASP A 36 7.19 -20.14 5.11
C ASP A 36 7.13 -18.83 4.32
N VAL A 37 6.49 -17.81 4.88
CA VAL A 37 6.46 -16.47 4.30
C VAL A 37 7.85 -15.84 4.38
N TYR A 38 8.55 -15.98 5.50
CA TYR A 38 9.90 -15.45 5.67
C TYR A 38 10.91 -16.03 4.67
N ASP A 39 10.94 -17.35 4.50
CA ASP A 39 11.89 -18.05 3.61
C ASP A 39 11.70 -17.67 2.13
N LYS A 40 10.44 -17.40 1.73
CA LYS A 40 10.09 -16.90 0.39
C LYS A 40 10.74 -15.56 0.04
N TYR A 41 11.03 -14.73 1.05
CA TYR A 41 11.67 -13.43 0.87
C TYR A 41 13.15 -13.43 1.24
N GLN A 42 13.60 -14.30 2.15
CA GLN A 42 15.00 -14.38 2.60
C GLN A 42 15.96 -14.78 1.47
N SER A 43 15.53 -15.67 0.57
CA SER A 43 16.33 -16.17 -0.55
C SER A 43 16.59 -15.13 -1.65
N LYS A 44 15.93 -13.96 -1.61
CA LYS A 44 16.11 -12.87 -2.58
C LYS A 44 17.19 -11.89 -2.10
N THR A 45 18.05 -11.47 -3.03
CA THR A 45 18.94 -10.32 -2.82
C THR A 45 18.12 -9.10 -2.37
N ASP A 46 18.49 -8.51 -1.23
CA ASP A 46 17.76 -7.42 -0.56
C ASP A 46 16.31 -7.73 -0.13
N CYS A 47 16.16 -8.85 0.56
CA CYS A 47 14.96 -9.31 1.29
C CYS A 47 14.11 -8.20 1.94
N PHE A 48 14.71 -7.24 2.64
CA PHE A 48 13.99 -6.14 3.30
C PHE A 48 13.23 -5.23 2.32
N CYS A 49 13.80 -4.94 1.15
CA CYS A 49 13.14 -4.09 0.15
C CYS A 49 11.94 -4.81 -0.48
N HIS A 50 12.05 -6.12 -0.70
CA HIS A 50 10.94 -6.95 -1.17
C HIS A 50 9.83 -7.08 -0.13
N TYR A 51 10.19 -7.24 1.15
CA TYR A 51 9.22 -7.23 2.23
C TYR A 51 8.51 -5.87 2.34
N LEU A 52 9.25 -4.77 2.21
CA LEU A 52 8.68 -3.42 2.24
C LEU A 52 7.69 -3.18 1.09
N LEU A 53 7.96 -3.74 -0.10
CA LEU A 53 7.01 -3.74 -1.21
C LEU A 53 5.78 -4.58 -0.93
N PHE A 54 5.94 -5.76 -0.33
CA PHE A 54 4.83 -6.65 0.01
C PHE A 54 3.87 -6.02 1.00
N ILE A 55 4.37 -5.46 2.10
CA ILE A 55 3.52 -4.76 3.07
C ILE A 55 2.85 -3.52 2.48
N ALA A 56 3.53 -2.84 1.55
CA ALA A 56 2.96 -1.69 0.88
C ALA A 56 1.86 -2.10 -0.12
N ASP A 57 1.98 -3.29 -0.71
CA ASP A 57 0.97 -3.91 -1.57
C ASP A 57 -0.30 -4.24 -0.78
N GLU A 58 -0.16 -4.92 0.36
CA GLU A 58 -1.27 -5.25 1.28
C GLU A 58 -2.09 -4.02 1.68
N ILE A 59 -1.42 -2.88 1.92
CA ILE A 59 -2.10 -1.63 2.30
C ILE A 59 -2.73 -0.94 1.09
N ALA A 60 -2.01 -0.86 -0.04
CA ALA A 60 -2.41 -0.04 -1.17
C ALA A 60 -3.40 -0.72 -2.12
N LEU A 61 -3.28 -2.03 -2.33
CA LEU A 61 -4.05 -2.77 -3.32
C LEU A 61 -5.56 -2.76 -3.06
N PRO A 62 -6.04 -2.97 -1.80
CA PRO A 62 -7.46 -2.85 -1.49
C PRO A 62 -8.03 -1.47 -1.83
N ILE A 63 -7.25 -0.41 -1.56
CA ILE A 63 -7.65 0.99 -1.83
C ILE A 63 -7.69 1.24 -3.34
N ILE A 64 -6.71 0.74 -4.09
CA ILE A 64 -6.66 0.89 -5.56
C ILE A 64 -7.86 0.20 -6.21
N LEU A 65 -8.18 -1.03 -5.80
CA LEU A 65 -9.34 -1.77 -6.31
C LEU A 65 -10.65 -1.07 -5.96
N LEU A 66 -10.80 -0.64 -4.70
CA LEU A 66 -11.98 0.10 -4.25
C LEU A 66 -12.15 1.39 -5.07
N THR A 67 -11.07 2.16 -5.25
CA THR A 67 -11.07 3.37 -6.08
C THR A 67 -11.55 3.05 -7.50
N SER A 68 -11.00 2.01 -8.13
CA SER A 68 -11.36 1.65 -9.51
C SER A 68 -12.84 1.31 -9.65
N VAL A 69 -13.41 0.53 -8.72
CA VAL A 69 -14.82 0.14 -8.74
C VAL A 69 -15.73 1.35 -8.54
N TYR A 70 -15.44 2.18 -7.53
CA TYR A 70 -16.26 3.36 -7.24
C TYR A 70 -16.13 4.42 -8.34
N SER A 71 -14.96 4.63 -8.94
CA SER A 71 -14.80 5.50 -10.11
C SER A 71 -15.68 5.03 -11.27
N PHE A 72 -15.67 3.73 -11.58
CA PHE A 72 -16.51 3.18 -12.65
C PHE A 72 -18.01 3.42 -12.38
N MET A 73 -18.46 3.14 -11.16
CA MET A 73 -19.86 3.36 -10.77
C MET A 73 -20.25 4.85 -10.87
N MET A 74 -19.39 5.75 -10.41
CA MET A 74 -19.63 7.19 -10.43
C MET A 74 -19.68 7.74 -11.86
N THR A 75 -18.77 7.29 -12.72
CA THR A 75 -18.81 7.61 -14.16
C THR A 75 -20.11 7.10 -14.79
N GLY A 76 -20.54 5.88 -14.47
CA GLY A 76 -21.82 5.34 -14.92
C GLY A 76 -23.02 6.18 -14.47
N MET A 77 -23.05 6.61 -13.21
CA MET A 77 -24.11 7.47 -12.66
C MET A 77 -24.16 8.85 -13.32
N PHE A 78 -22.99 9.40 -13.67
CA PHE A 78 -22.88 10.66 -14.40
C PHE A 78 -23.53 10.55 -15.79
N PHE A 79 -23.19 9.50 -16.55
CA PHE A 79 -23.77 9.29 -17.89
C PHE A 79 -25.24 8.86 -17.87
N SER A 80 -25.71 8.21 -16.80
CA SER A 80 -27.11 7.79 -16.66
C SER A 80 -28.05 8.87 -16.13
N GLY A 81 -27.58 10.13 -15.99
CA GLY A 81 -28.37 11.23 -15.43
C GLY A 81 -28.70 11.09 -13.93
N LYS A 82 -28.04 10.18 -13.21
CA LYS A 82 -28.23 9.95 -11.75
C LYS A 82 -27.16 10.66 -10.91
N ALA A 83 -26.68 11.80 -11.40
CA ALA A 83 -25.61 12.55 -10.78
C ALA A 83 -25.93 13.00 -9.34
N TYR A 84 -27.20 13.15 -8.98
CA TYR A 84 -27.62 13.49 -7.61
C TYR A 84 -27.20 12.44 -6.56
N GLY A 85 -26.93 11.19 -6.96
CA GLY A 85 -26.45 10.13 -6.07
C GLY A 85 -24.92 10.11 -5.87
N ILE A 86 -24.18 10.88 -6.66
CA ILE A 86 -22.71 10.98 -6.59
C ILE A 86 -22.22 11.39 -5.18
N PRO A 87 -22.82 12.39 -4.50
CA PRO A 87 -22.38 12.76 -3.14
C PRO A 87 -22.51 11.63 -2.13
N LEU A 88 -23.62 10.87 -2.17
CA LEU A 88 -23.85 9.74 -1.29
C LEU A 88 -22.83 8.63 -1.55
N MET A 89 -22.62 8.28 -2.81
CA MET A 89 -21.68 7.25 -3.22
C MET A 89 -20.22 7.61 -2.88
N SER A 90 -19.87 8.89 -2.99
CA SER A 90 -18.58 9.43 -2.54
C SER A 90 -18.39 9.30 -1.03
N SER A 91 -19.43 9.57 -0.23
CA SER A 91 -19.39 9.39 1.23
C SER A 91 -19.15 7.93 1.62
N ILE A 92 -19.87 7.00 0.97
CA ILE A 92 -19.70 5.56 1.17
C ILE A 92 -18.28 5.13 0.80
N TYR A 93 -17.77 5.59 -0.35
CA TYR A 93 -16.39 5.34 -0.78
C TYR A 93 -15.37 5.81 0.26
N LEU A 94 -15.51 7.03 0.78
CA LEU A 94 -14.61 7.58 1.79
C LEU A 94 -14.63 6.75 3.07
N PHE A 95 -15.81 6.34 3.54
CA PHE A 95 -15.96 5.50 4.71
C PHE A 95 -15.20 4.17 4.54
N PHE A 96 -15.47 3.43 3.46
CA PHE A 96 -14.80 2.15 3.21
C PHE A 96 -13.29 2.31 2.98
N SER A 97 -12.86 3.37 2.29
CA SER A 97 -11.43 3.62 2.06
C SER A 97 -10.68 3.87 3.36
N ILE A 98 -11.25 4.69 4.26
CA ILE A 98 -10.66 4.97 5.57
C ILE A 98 -10.64 3.72 6.43
N SER A 99 -11.75 2.97 6.49
CA SER A 99 -11.83 1.72 7.26
C SER A 99 -10.83 0.68 6.76
N ALA A 100 -10.74 0.48 5.44
CA ALA A 100 -9.77 -0.45 4.85
C ALA A 100 -8.33 0.00 5.16
N PHE A 101 -8.02 1.28 4.96
CA PHE A 101 -6.69 1.81 5.25
C PHE A 101 -6.28 1.59 6.72
N ILE A 102 -7.19 1.85 7.66
CA ILE A 102 -6.93 1.61 9.09
C ILE A 102 -6.74 0.11 9.35
N TYR A 103 -7.63 -0.74 8.85
CA TYR A 103 -7.58 -2.18 9.05
C TYR A 103 -6.26 -2.79 8.55
N TYR A 104 -5.90 -2.54 7.30
CA TYR A 104 -4.67 -3.09 6.71
C TYR A 104 -3.41 -2.51 7.34
N THR A 105 -3.41 -1.22 7.71
CA THR A 105 -2.25 -0.63 8.41
C THR A 105 -2.03 -1.26 9.78
N LEU A 106 -3.10 -1.53 10.53
CA LEU A 106 -3.04 -2.21 11.82
C LEU A 106 -2.67 -3.69 11.68
N SER A 107 -3.19 -4.38 10.65
CA SER A 107 -2.84 -5.78 10.37
C SER A 107 -1.35 -5.97 10.15
N VAL A 108 -0.68 -4.99 9.56
CA VAL A 108 0.78 -5.02 9.35
C VAL A 108 1.55 -4.41 10.53
N SER A 109 0.90 -4.20 11.67
CA SER A 109 1.48 -3.64 12.91
C SER A 109 2.20 -2.29 12.69
N CYS A 110 1.75 -1.53 11.69
CA CYS A 110 2.31 -0.23 11.33
C CYS A 110 1.46 0.90 11.91
N ASN A 111 2.08 2.05 12.12
CA ASN A 111 1.34 3.26 12.48
C ASN A 111 0.61 3.80 11.24
N LEU A 112 -0.54 4.46 11.41
CA LEU A 112 -1.31 5.07 10.30
C LEU A 112 -0.45 5.99 9.41
N ILE A 113 0.43 6.80 10.00
CA ILE A 113 1.35 7.68 9.25
C ILE A 113 2.31 6.86 8.38
N THR A 114 2.84 5.75 8.91
CA THR A 114 3.74 4.86 8.18
C THR A 114 2.99 4.10 7.08
N GLY A 115 1.75 3.68 7.34
CA GLY A 115 0.86 3.09 6.34
C GLY A 115 0.59 4.04 5.18
N LEU A 116 0.39 5.33 5.45
CA LEU A 116 0.16 6.34 4.41
C LEU A 116 1.40 6.50 3.53
N LYS A 117 2.58 6.59 4.16
CA LYS A 117 3.86 6.64 3.43
C LYS A 117 4.10 5.38 2.60
N LEU A 118 3.74 4.20 3.12
CA LEU A 118 3.82 2.93 2.38
C LEU A 118 2.87 2.91 1.18
N ALA A 119 1.63 3.37 1.34
CA ALA A 119 0.69 3.47 0.23
C ALA A 119 1.19 4.42 -0.88
N ILE A 120 1.71 5.60 -0.50
CA ILE A 120 2.30 6.55 -1.45
C ILE A 120 3.55 5.94 -2.14
N PHE A 121 4.40 5.27 -1.38
CA PHE A 121 5.57 4.55 -1.89
C PHE A 121 5.17 3.51 -2.95
N TYR A 122 4.14 2.71 -2.66
CA TYR A 122 3.64 1.69 -3.59
C TYR A 122 3.06 2.28 -4.87
N ILE A 123 2.24 3.33 -4.76
CA ILE A 123 1.68 4.02 -5.93
C ILE A 123 2.81 4.58 -6.82
N ARG A 124 3.80 5.26 -6.21
CA ARG A 124 4.98 5.77 -6.94
C ARG A 124 5.79 4.66 -7.61
N PHE A 125 5.96 3.53 -6.91
CA PHE A 125 6.63 2.36 -7.46
C PHE A 125 5.88 1.79 -8.67
N LYS A 126 4.55 1.64 -8.59
CA LYS A 126 3.72 1.20 -9.73
C LYS A 126 3.81 2.15 -10.91
N ILE A 127 3.71 3.46 -10.70
CA ILE A 127 3.81 4.47 -11.78
C ILE A 127 5.16 4.36 -12.50
N LYS A 128 6.28 4.28 -11.76
CA LYS A 128 7.61 4.11 -12.37
C LYS A 128 7.80 2.77 -13.06
N LYS A 129 7.12 1.71 -12.60
CA LYS A 129 7.15 0.42 -13.30
C LYS A 129 6.40 0.47 -14.63
N PHE A 130 5.31 1.24 -14.69
CA PHE A 130 4.51 1.43 -15.91
C PHE A 130 5.17 2.38 -16.91
N ASN A 131 5.99 3.33 -16.46
CA ASN A 131 6.72 4.27 -17.31
C ASN A 131 8.25 4.03 -17.16
N PRO A 132 8.81 3.03 -17.88
CA PRO A 132 10.18 2.55 -17.69
C PRO A 132 11.26 3.56 -18.07
#